data_AF-A0A921B697-F1
#
_entry.id   AF-A0A921B697-F1
#
_cell.length_a   1.000
_cell.length_b   1.000
_cell.length_c   1.000
_cell.angle_alpha   90.00
_cell.angle_beta   90.00
_cell.angle_gamma   90.00
#
_symmetry.space_group_name_H-M   'P 1'
#
loop_
_entity.id
_entity.type
_entity.pdbx_description
1 polymer ?
#
loop_
_entity_poly.entity_id
_entity_poly.type
_entity_poly.pdbx_seq_one_letter_code
_entity_poly.pdbx_strand_id
1 'polypeptide(L)'
;MFRIILKNIAIAVGIGSFIYLINVLPILETSEVMSIWIVTGIIGLVSTLHYTEMSGRNAIIIQFVTGIVAFLVAAFFNGWIELTARDIIIYGFEIFVLMLIIYLIFYVMSALDSRKINKKLNE
;
A
#
# COMPACT_ATOMS: atom_id res chain seq x y z
N MET A 1 -14.34 -10.82 -10.12
CA MET A 1 -14.23 -10.06 -8.86
C MET A 1 -13.37 -10.78 -7.81
N PHE A 2 -13.76 -11.94 -7.30
CA PHE A 2 -12.99 -12.69 -6.28
C PHE A 2 -11.52 -12.96 -6.66
N ARG A 3 -11.24 -13.39 -7.90
CA ARG A 3 -9.86 -13.59 -8.39
C ARG A 3 -9.00 -12.32 -8.40
N ILE A 4 -9.61 -11.15 -8.63
CA ILE A 4 -8.91 -9.86 -8.66
C ILE A 4 -8.59 -9.42 -7.23
N ILE A 5 -9.56 -9.59 -6.31
CA ILE A 5 -9.38 -9.36 -4.88
C ILE A 5 -8.20 -10.20 -4.36
N LEU A 6 -8.21 -11.52 -4.64
CA LEU A 6 -7.16 -12.43 -4.20
C LEU A 6 -5.78 -12.06 -4.76
N LYS A 7 -5.72 -11.64 -6.04
CA LYS A 7 -4.48 -11.20 -6.69
C LYS A 7 -3.92 -9.94 -6.03
N ASN A 8 -4.76 -8.94 -5.74
CA ASN A 8 -4.32 -7.69 -5.14
C ASN A 8 -3.85 -7.87 -3.70
N ILE A 9 -4.55 -8.71 -2.93
CA ILE A 9 -4.11 -9.12 -1.59
C ILE A 9 -2.76 -9.82 -1.69
N ALA A 10 -2.60 -10.79 -2.60
CA ALA A 10 -1.35 -11.53 -2.74
C ALA A 10 -0.17 -10.62 -3.14
N ILE A 11 -0.39 -9.63 -4.01
CA ILE A 11 0.64 -8.64 -4.38
C ILE A 11 1.00 -7.76 -3.18
N ALA A 12 0.00 -7.25 -2.44
CA ALA A 12 0.22 -6.41 -1.28
C ALA A 12 0.94 -7.15 -0.15
N VAL A 13 0.53 -8.40 0.13
CA VAL A 13 1.21 -9.31 1.07
C VAL A 13 2.61 -9.62 0.59
N GLY A 14 2.83 -9.82 -0.71
CA GLY A 14 4.16 -10.02 -1.30
C GLY A 14 5.08 -8.81 -1.10
N ILE A 15 4.57 -7.59 -1.27
CA ILE A 15 5.30 -6.35 -1.00
C ILE A 15 5.58 -6.20 0.51
N GLY A 16 4.60 -6.50 1.37
CA GLY A 16 4.80 -6.54 2.83
C GLY A 16 5.87 -7.54 3.25
N SER A 17 5.86 -8.72 2.62
CA SER A 17 6.86 -9.78 2.83
C SER A 17 8.26 -9.38 2.33
N PHE A 18 8.34 -8.60 1.26
CA PHE A 18 9.60 -8.07 0.74
C PHE A 18 10.19 -6.99 1.64
N ILE A 19 9.35 -6.06 2.12
CA ILE A 19 9.75 -5.07 3.13
C ILE A 19 10.22 -5.77 4.41
N TYR A 20 9.54 -6.85 4.83
CA TYR A 20 9.97 -7.72 5.92
C TYR A 20 11.35 -8.34 5.65
N LEU A 21 11.57 -8.93 4.48
CA LEU A 21 12.81 -9.64 4.17
C LEU A 21 14.03 -8.71 4.09
N ILE A 22 13.84 -7.46 3.66
CA ILE A 22 14.92 -6.45 3.60
C ILE A 22 15.24 -5.88 4.99
N ASN A 23 14.26 -5.76 5.89
CA ASN A 23 14.46 -5.11 7.19
C ASN A 23 14.72 -6.10 8.35
N VAL A 24 14.38 -7.39 8.24
CA VAL A 24 14.05 -8.21 9.43
C VAL A 24 14.54 -9.67 9.36
N LEU A 25 15.84 -9.92 9.22
CA LEU A 25 16.34 -11.28 9.44
C LEU A 25 16.99 -11.53 10.81
N PRO A 26 17.12 -10.52 11.71
CA PRO A 26 17.23 -10.89 13.13
C PRO A 26 16.61 -9.95 14.20
N ILE A 27 15.90 -8.85 13.88
CA ILE A 27 15.71 -7.75 14.87
C ILE A 27 14.29 -7.54 15.42
N LEU A 28 13.20 -7.97 14.74
CA LEU A 28 11.82 -7.64 15.18
C LEU A 28 11.05 -8.84 15.73
N GLU A 29 10.14 -8.57 16.68
CA GLU A 29 9.26 -9.58 17.26
C GLU A 29 8.19 -10.07 16.27
N THR A 30 7.80 -11.35 16.37
CA THR A 30 6.82 -12.00 15.49
C THR A 30 5.46 -11.27 15.45
N SER A 31 5.09 -10.60 16.53
CA SER A 31 3.89 -9.74 16.65
C SER A 31 3.92 -8.56 15.68
N GLU A 32 5.08 -7.92 15.52
CA GLU A 32 5.29 -6.78 14.64
C GLU A 32 5.22 -7.18 13.16
N VAL A 33 5.68 -8.39 12.86
CA VAL A 33 5.58 -8.96 11.50
C VAL A 33 4.13 -9.21 11.13
N MET A 34 3.36 -9.79 12.06
CA MET A 34 1.96 -10.11 11.82
C MET A 34 1.12 -8.84 11.61
N SER A 35 1.41 -7.75 12.35
CA SER A 35 0.70 -6.48 12.18
C SER A 35 0.98 -5.85 10.81
N ILE A 36 2.22 -5.88 10.31
CA ILE A 36 2.56 -5.42 8.94
C ILE A 36 1.81 -6.23 7.88
N TRP A 37 1.72 -7.56 8.04
CA TRP A 37 0.97 -8.42 7.12
C TRP A 37 -0.52 -8.11 7.11
N ILE A 38 -1.12 -7.86 8.27
CA ILE A 38 -2.52 -7.46 8.38
C ILE A 38 -2.75 -6.11 7.69
N VAL A 39 -1.89 -5.12 7.95
CA VAL A 39 -1.99 -3.78 7.34
C VAL A 39 -1.89 -3.87 5.82
N THR A 40 -0.90 -4.60 5.31
CA THR A 40 -0.72 -4.76 3.86
C THR A 40 -1.89 -5.53 3.22
N GLY A 41 -2.45 -6.51 3.92
CA GLY A 41 -3.70 -7.18 3.51
C GLY A 41 -4.89 -6.22 3.40
N ILE A 42 -5.09 -5.34 4.38
CA ILE A 42 -6.15 -4.31 4.38
C ILE A 42 -5.97 -3.33 3.21
N ILE A 43 -4.73 -2.88 2.97
CA ILE A 43 -4.42 -2.00 1.83
C ILE A 43 -4.71 -2.70 0.49
N GLY A 44 -4.34 -3.99 0.38
CA GLY A 44 -4.64 -4.81 -0.78
C GLY A 44 -6.15 -4.98 -1.03
N LEU A 45 -6.94 -5.16 0.03
CA LEU A 45 -8.40 -5.19 -0.04
C LEU A 45 -8.98 -3.87 -0.54
N VAL A 46 -8.53 -2.73 -0.01
CA VAL A 46 -9.05 -1.41 -0.42
C VAL A 46 -8.66 -1.06 -1.86
N SER A 47 -7.54 -1.59 -2.36
CA SER A 47 -7.15 -1.45 -3.77
C SER A 47 -8.17 -2.05 -4.75
N THR A 48 -9.08 -2.91 -4.28
CA THR A 48 -10.15 -3.49 -5.10
C THR A 48 -11.22 -2.47 -5.48
N LEU A 49 -11.31 -1.34 -4.76
CA LEU A 49 -12.19 -0.23 -5.11
C LEU A 49 -11.91 0.32 -6.51
N HIS A 50 -10.68 0.22 -7.00
CA HIS A 50 -10.31 0.63 -8.37
C HIS A 50 -10.94 -0.26 -9.47
N TYR A 51 -11.56 -1.38 -9.10
CA TYR A 51 -12.27 -2.29 -10.00
C TYR A 51 -13.80 -2.21 -9.85
N THR A 52 -14.30 -1.26 -9.06
CA THR A 52 -15.74 -0.98 -8.92
C THR A 52 -16.14 0.21 -9.79
N GLU A 53 -17.44 0.54 -9.84
CA GLU A 53 -17.94 1.73 -10.56
C GLU A 53 -17.57 3.08 -9.90
N MET A 54 -16.78 3.03 -8.84
CA MET A 54 -16.31 4.22 -8.15
C MET A 54 -15.37 5.04 -9.02
N SER A 55 -15.49 6.37 -8.96
CA SER A 55 -14.56 7.26 -9.67
C SER A 55 -13.12 7.00 -9.20
N GLY A 56 -12.17 6.94 -10.15
CA GLY A 56 -10.78 6.62 -9.84
C GLY A 56 -10.16 7.56 -8.80
N ARG A 57 -10.54 8.85 -8.81
CA ARG A 57 -10.10 9.83 -7.80
C ARG A 57 -10.56 9.46 -6.39
N ASN A 58 -11.83 9.06 -6.23
CA ASN A 58 -12.36 8.68 -4.92
C ASN A 58 -11.69 7.40 -4.41
N ALA A 59 -11.49 6.43 -5.30
CA ALA A 59 -10.83 5.18 -4.94
C ALA A 59 -9.38 5.41 -4.48
N ILE A 60 -8.63 6.32 -5.13
CA ILE A 60 -7.27 6.70 -4.72
C ILE A 60 -7.28 7.37 -3.33
N ILE A 61 -8.18 8.33 -3.11
CA ILE A 61 -8.28 9.03 -1.81
C ILE A 61 -8.56 8.02 -0.69
N ILE A 62 -9.52 7.12 -0.88
CA ILE A 62 -9.85 6.10 0.11
C ILE A 62 -8.65 5.18 0.37
N GLN A 63 -7.96 4.74 -0.68
CA GLN A 63 -6.78 3.89 -0.53
C GLN A 63 -5.66 4.57 0.27
N PHE A 64 -5.38 5.85 0.00
CA PHE A 64 -4.39 6.63 0.76
C PHE A 64 -4.79 6.78 2.23
N VAL A 65 -6.03 7.17 2.50
CA VAL A 65 -6.53 7.33 3.87
C VAL A 65 -6.48 6.01 4.62
N THR A 66 -6.96 4.92 4.03
CA THR A 66 -6.90 3.59 4.66
C THR A 66 -5.46 3.16 4.91
N GLY A 67 -4.54 3.36 3.95
CA GLY A 67 -3.14 2.99 4.13
C GLY A 67 -2.48 3.72 5.30
N ILE A 68 -2.67 5.04 5.38
CA ILE A 68 -2.13 5.86 6.47
C ILE A 68 -2.71 5.44 7.81
N VAL A 69 -4.04 5.31 7.91
CA VAL A 69 -4.71 4.93 9.16
C VAL A 69 -4.30 3.53 9.61
N ALA A 70 -4.31 2.55 8.70
CA ALA A 70 -3.94 1.17 9.04
C ALA A 70 -2.48 1.10 9.52
N PHE A 71 -1.58 1.84 8.88
CA PHE A 71 -0.18 1.88 9.29
C PHE A 71 0.03 2.58 10.63
N LEU A 72 -0.61 3.73 10.87
CA LEU A 72 -0.54 4.42 12.17
C LEU A 72 -1.07 3.53 13.31
N VAL A 73 -2.15 2.80 13.06
CA VAL A 73 -2.71 1.84 14.03
C VAL A 73 -1.69 0.75 14.34
N ALA A 74 -1.08 0.13 13.33
CA ALA A 74 -0.06 -0.90 13.57
C ALA A 74 1.19 -0.35 14.26
N ALA A 75 1.66 0.84 13.86
CA ALA A 75 2.80 1.50 14.48
C ALA A 75 2.53 1.77 15.97
N PHE A 76 1.32 2.20 16.34
CA PHE A 76 0.94 2.38 17.74
C PHE A 76 0.91 1.04 18.51
N PHE A 77 0.31 0.00 17.93
CA PHE A 77 0.24 -1.32 18.59
C PHE A 77 1.60 -2.01 18.74
N ASN A 78 2.54 -1.75 17.82
CA ASN A 78 3.92 -2.23 17.93
C ASN A 78 4.79 -1.34 18.83
N GLY A 79 4.26 -0.24 19.38
CA GLY A 79 5.03 0.68 20.22
C GLY A 79 6.06 1.53 19.45
N TRP A 80 5.94 1.64 18.13
CA TRP A 80 6.83 2.47 17.31
C TRP A 80 6.53 3.97 17.46
N ILE A 81 5.30 4.30 17.80
CA ILE A 81 4.84 5.67 18.01
C ILE A 81 4.00 5.78 19.27
N GLU A 82 4.02 6.97 19.88
CA GLU A 82 3.03 7.35 20.87
C GLU A 82 1.87 8.08 20.15
N LEU A 83 0.65 8.08 20.72
CA LEU A 83 -0.49 8.83 20.16
C LEU A 83 -0.39 10.34 20.43
N THR A 84 0.82 10.88 20.28
CA THR A 84 1.05 12.32 20.31
C THR A 84 0.74 12.92 18.92
N ALA A 85 0.29 14.18 18.90
CA ALA A 85 0.03 14.86 17.63
C ALA A 85 1.29 14.94 16.75
N ARG A 86 2.48 15.04 17.38
CA ARG A 86 3.76 15.08 16.69
C ARG A 86 4.04 13.77 15.95
N ASP A 87 3.92 12.65 16.63
CA ASP A 87 4.27 11.34 16.03
C ASP A 87 3.27 10.96 14.95
N ILE A 88 1.98 11.23 15.16
CA ILE A 88 0.93 11.01 14.15
C ILE A 88 1.22 11.81 12.88
N ILE A 89 1.62 13.09 13.00
CA ILE A 89 1.93 13.93 11.84
C ILE A 89 3.18 13.43 11.12
N ILE A 90 4.26 13.13 11.85
CA ILE A 90 5.53 12.69 11.25
C ILE A 90 5.36 11.35 10.55
N TYR A 91 4.89 10.32 11.26
CA TYR A 91 4.73 8.98 10.69
C TYR A 91 3.63 8.93 9.64
N GLY A 92 2.55 9.68 9.83
CA GLY A 92 1.50 9.81 8.82
C GLY A 92 2.03 10.42 7.53
N PHE A 93 2.90 11.43 7.63
CA PHE A 93 3.57 12.03 6.48
C PHE A 93 4.57 11.07 5.81
N GLU A 94 5.38 10.36 6.59
CA GLU A 94 6.32 9.35 6.04
C GLU A 94 5.60 8.29 5.21
N ILE A 95 4.49 7.76 5.73
CA ILE A 95 3.68 6.77 5.00
C ILE A 95 2.98 7.37 3.79
N PHE A 96 2.48 8.60 3.89
CA PHE A 96 1.95 9.32 2.74
C PHE A 96 2.99 9.43 1.62
N VAL A 97 4.23 9.82 1.95
CA VAL A 97 5.34 9.92 0.97
C VAL A 97 5.67 8.57 0.35
N LEU A 98 5.76 7.50 1.17
CA LEU A 98 6.00 6.15 0.66
C LEU A 98 4.91 5.69 -0.31
N MET A 99 3.65 5.88 0.05
CA MET A 99 2.52 5.55 -0.82
C MET A 99 2.53 6.39 -2.11
N LEU A 100 2.90 7.66 -2.04
CA LEU A 100 3.05 8.54 -3.21
C LEU A 100 4.13 8.03 -4.16
N ILE A 101 5.30 7.63 -3.64
CA ILE A 101 6.39 7.07 -4.45
C ILE A 101 5.93 5.79 -5.16
N ILE A 102 5.29 4.88 -4.43
CA ILE A 102 4.76 3.63 -5.00
C ILE A 102 3.74 3.94 -6.10
N TYR A 103 2.81 4.85 -5.84
CA TYR A 103 1.81 5.27 -6.82
C TYR A 103 2.45 5.87 -8.07
N LEU A 104 3.46 6.74 -7.91
CA LEU A 104 4.18 7.36 -9.02
C LEU A 104 4.86 6.31 -9.91
N ILE A 105 5.51 5.31 -9.30
CA ILE A 105 6.15 4.21 -10.03
C ILE A 105 5.12 3.46 -10.88
N PHE A 106 3.99 3.06 -10.28
CA PHE A 106 2.92 2.38 -11.01
C PHE A 106 2.31 3.23 -12.12
N TYR A 107 2.13 4.53 -11.86
CA TYR A 107 1.63 5.48 -12.85
C TYR A 107 2.56 5.58 -14.05
N VAL A 108 3.87 5.73 -13.83
CA VAL A 108 4.88 5.80 -14.91
C VAL A 108 4.92 4.50 -15.69
N MET A 109 4.91 3.33 -15.02
CA MET A 109 4.86 2.03 -15.69
C MET A 109 3.62 1.91 -16.57
N SER A 110 2.44 2.27 -16.04
CA SER A 110 1.19 2.25 -16.80
C SER A 110 1.23 3.17 -18.02
N ALA A 111 1.77 4.38 -17.88
CA ALA A 111 1.93 5.32 -18.99
C ALA A 111 2.86 4.78 -20.08
N LEU A 112 3.96 4.12 -19.71
CA LEU A 112 4.88 3.47 -20.65
C LEU A 112 4.21 2.30 -21.39
N ASP A 113 3.45 1.46 -20.68
CA ASP A 113 2.71 0.35 -21.27
C ASP A 113 1.63 0.85 -22.24
N SER A 114 0.87 1.89 -21.88
CA SER A 114 -0.11 2.53 -22.77
C SER A 114 0.55 3.06 -24.04
N ARG A 115 1.73 3.70 -23.94
CA ARG A 115 2.49 4.14 -25.12
C ARG A 115 2.92 2.97 -26.01
N LYS A 116 3.31 1.84 -25.41
CA LYS A 116 3.74 0.64 -26.13
C LYS A 116 2.58 -0.01 -26.89
N ILE A 117 1.39 -0.07 -26.29
CA ILE A 117 0.16 -0.55 -26.93
C ILE A 117 -0.26 0.38 -28.07
N ASN A 118 -0.23 1.70 -27.85
CA ASN A 118 -0.64 2.66 -28.87
C ASN A 118 0.28 2.64 -30.10
N LYS A 119 1.58 2.38 -29.91
CA LYS A 119 2.51 2.14 -31.02
C LYS A 119 2.14 0.89 -31.84
N LYS A 120 1.80 -0.22 -31.17
CA LYS A 120 1.39 -1.46 -31.84
C LYS A 120 0.05 -1.39 -32.58
N LEU A 121 -0.83 -0.47 -32.21
CA LEU A 121 -2.14 -0.29 -32.85
C LEU A 121 -2.08 0.64 -34.07
N ASN A 122 -1.04 1.47 -34.18
CA ASN A 122 -0.83 2.39 -35.29
C ASN A 122 0.20 1.86 -36.33
N GLU A 123 0.72 0.65 -36.12
CA GLU A 123 1.43 -0.17 -37.11
C GLU A 123 0.45 -1.15 -37.76
#